data_AF-A0A021XIR6-F1
#
_entry.id   AF-A0A021XIR6-F1
#
_cell.length_a   1.000
_cell.length_b   1.000
_cell.length_c   1.000
_cell.angle_alpha   90.00
_cell.angle_beta   90.00
_cell.angle_gamma   90.00
#
_symmetry.space_group_name_H-M   'P 1'
#
loop_
_entity.id
_entity.type
_entity.pdbx_description
1 polymer ?
#
loop_
_entity_poly.entity_id
_entity_poly.type
_entity_poly.pdbx_seq_one_letter_code
_entity_poly.pdbx_strand_id
1 'polypeptide(L)'
;MNALPQFKLTGVALPKDALKMLDEVCEHFVEHAEVRRTENAATLTSEIGTADMRLDGGRLLIDLACPSDETLQMSRTVIAEHLFYFAGQDPLELTWSEPATRSRLANLHEVTVVSAEDVTPHMRRVIFACTDVKPFIGEGMHVRLLVPPKGRTPVWPGLRDDGRIAWPEGEDALLVRVYTIRAVNAERGELSVDFLQHPLPGVATPGADFARDAQPGDRLALLGPGGGDLPQAETIFLSGDESALPAIARIAAEAPEGTRMQAIIEVADAAEEQPLPTTGTLDIRWLHRASYPAGNKNMLAQTVIEALAAVDEEAFVWVACEREDVRLVRAFLKGRGHDRTRTYAAWYWERDNA
;
A
#
# COMPACT_ATOMS: atom_id res chain seq x y z
N MET A 1 20.05 23.17 -6.69
CA MET A 1 21.16 22.81 -5.77
C MET A 1 20.57 21.81 -4.79
N ASN A 2 20.75 20.50 -5.03
CA ASN A 2 20.25 19.48 -4.13
C ASN A 2 21.05 19.56 -2.83
N ALA A 3 20.37 19.83 -1.72
CA ALA A 3 20.98 19.82 -0.40
C ALA A 3 21.59 18.42 -0.15
N LEU A 4 22.83 18.37 0.30
CA LEU A 4 23.46 17.13 0.76
C LEU A 4 22.60 16.53 1.88
N PRO A 5 22.34 15.21 1.89
CA PRO A 5 21.54 14.58 2.94
C PRO A 5 22.19 14.83 4.30
N GLN A 6 21.43 15.49 5.19
CA GLN A 6 21.94 16.04 6.45
C GLN A 6 21.78 15.06 7.62
N PHE A 7 20.89 14.08 7.51
CA PHE A 7 20.57 13.12 8.56
C PHE A 7 21.15 11.75 8.20
N LYS A 8 21.95 11.18 9.12
CA LYS A 8 22.64 9.92 8.90
C LYS A 8 22.46 8.99 10.09
N LEU A 9 22.41 7.69 9.82
CA LEU A 9 22.39 6.66 10.85
C LEU A 9 23.15 5.45 10.35
N THR A 10 24.00 4.88 11.19
CA THR A 10 24.69 3.62 10.88
C THR A 10 24.13 2.47 11.68
N GLY A 11 24.11 1.27 11.11
CA GLY A 11 23.65 0.05 11.74
C GLY A 11 24.55 -1.13 11.43
N VAL A 12 24.48 -2.15 12.28
CA VAL A 12 25.18 -3.42 12.11
C VAL A 12 24.18 -4.55 12.29
N ALA A 13 23.98 -5.33 11.24
CA ALA A 13 23.21 -6.56 11.27
C ALA A 13 24.14 -7.78 11.32
N LEU A 14 23.78 -8.75 12.16
CA LEU A 14 24.42 -10.06 12.32
C LEU A 14 23.42 -11.15 11.92
N PRO A 15 23.19 -11.37 10.62
CA PRO A 15 22.38 -12.48 10.14
C PRO A 15 23.18 -13.80 10.17
N LYS A 16 22.48 -14.93 10.05
CA LYS A 16 23.10 -16.25 9.83
C LYS A 16 23.97 -16.32 8.57
N ASP A 17 23.54 -15.63 7.50
CA ASP A 17 24.29 -15.49 6.25
C ASP A 17 24.11 -14.08 5.68
N ALA A 18 25.15 -13.26 5.78
CA ALA A 18 25.10 -11.86 5.36
C ALA A 18 25.06 -11.67 3.84
N LEU A 19 25.70 -12.57 3.08
CA LEU A 19 25.68 -12.49 1.61
C LEU A 19 24.27 -12.79 1.11
N LYS A 20 23.68 -13.89 1.60
CA LYS A 20 22.30 -14.25 1.27
C LYS A 20 21.31 -13.15 1.65
N MET A 21 21.45 -12.59 2.86
CA MET A 21 20.61 -11.47 3.31
C MET A 21 20.70 -10.27 2.37
N LEU A 22 21.92 -9.90 1.95
CA LEU A 22 22.14 -8.79 1.01
C LEU A 22 21.50 -9.06 -0.36
N ASP A 23 21.54 -10.31 -0.84
CA ASP A 23 20.89 -10.72 -2.08
C ASP A 23 19.37 -10.61 -1.99
N GLU A 24 18.77 -11.14 -0.93
CA GLU A 24 17.32 -11.07 -0.69
C GLU A 24 16.82 -9.61 -0.59
N VAL A 25 17.58 -8.75 0.09
CA VAL A 25 17.30 -7.31 0.14
C VAL A 25 17.36 -6.71 -1.28
N CYS A 26 18.41 -6.97 -2.05
CA CYS A 26 18.53 -6.41 -3.39
C CYS A 26 17.39 -6.87 -4.30
N GLU A 27 17.10 -8.18 -4.33
CA GLU A 27 16.02 -8.74 -5.15
C GLU A 27 14.66 -8.14 -4.81
N HIS A 28 14.38 -7.94 -3.53
CA HIS A 28 13.11 -7.36 -3.09
C HIS A 28 13.00 -5.87 -3.46
N PHE A 29 14.04 -5.08 -3.20
CA PHE A 29 13.97 -3.62 -3.35
C PHE A 29 14.07 -3.13 -4.80
N VAL A 30 14.38 -3.99 -5.78
CA VAL A 30 14.36 -3.60 -7.21
C VAL A 30 12.99 -3.09 -7.67
N GLU A 31 11.90 -3.51 -7.02
CA GLU A 31 10.54 -3.00 -7.32
C GLU A 31 10.21 -1.69 -6.57
N HIS A 32 11.08 -1.23 -5.67
CA HIS A 32 10.80 -0.13 -4.74
C HIS A 32 11.89 0.96 -4.71
N ALA A 33 13.06 0.72 -5.30
CA ALA A 33 14.21 1.61 -5.27
C ALA A 33 15.13 1.38 -6.48
N GLU A 34 15.95 2.37 -6.82
CA GLU A 34 17.12 2.12 -7.67
C GLU A 34 18.13 1.31 -6.86
N VAL A 35 18.44 0.10 -7.32
CA VAL A 35 19.38 -0.81 -6.66
C VAL A 35 20.67 -0.90 -7.46
N ARG A 36 21.79 -0.57 -6.82
CA ARG A 36 23.14 -0.78 -7.37
C ARG A 36 23.86 -1.83 -6.53
N ARG A 37 24.13 -3.00 -7.11
CA ARG A 37 24.76 -4.14 -6.43
C ARG A 37 26.15 -4.43 -7.01
N THR A 38 27.12 -4.60 -6.13
CA THR A 38 28.48 -5.14 -6.38
C THR A 38 28.70 -6.33 -5.46
N GLU A 39 29.66 -7.23 -5.73
CA GLU A 39 29.87 -8.48 -4.96
C GLU A 39 29.73 -8.35 -3.44
N ASN A 40 30.26 -7.28 -2.83
CA ASN A 40 30.28 -7.10 -1.37
C ASN A 40 29.46 -5.90 -0.85
N ALA A 41 28.71 -5.21 -1.71
CA ALA A 41 27.95 -4.03 -1.30
C ALA A 41 26.75 -3.74 -2.19
N ALA A 42 25.73 -3.11 -1.63
CA ALA A 42 24.59 -2.58 -2.35
C ALA A 42 24.28 -1.14 -1.92
N THR A 43 23.79 -0.34 -2.86
CA THR A 43 23.19 0.97 -2.59
C THR A 43 21.76 0.93 -3.05
N LEU A 44 20.82 1.23 -2.15
CA LEU A 44 19.40 1.42 -2.45
C LEU A 44 19.13 2.92 -2.44
N THR A 45 18.57 3.46 -3.52
CA THR A 45 18.19 4.88 -3.60
C THR A 45 16.70 5.00 -3.85
N SER A 46 16.01 5.73 -2.98
CA SER A 46 14.59 6.04 -3.10
C SER A 46 14.32 7.50 -2.72
N GLU A 47 13.06 7.91 -2.77
CA GLU A 47 12.64 9.27 -2.44
C GLU A 47 12.90 9.65 -0.98
N ILE A 48 12.90 8.66 -0.08
CA ILE A 48 13.16 8.87 1.35
C ILE A 48 14.65 8.90 1.71
N GLY A 49 15.55 8.58 0.77
CA GLY A 49 17.00 8.66 0.96
C GLY A 49 17.77 7.48 0.39
N THR A 50 19.00 7.30 0.86
CA THR A 50 19.86 6.19 0.47
C THR A 50 20.12 5.24 1.64
N ALA A 51 20.18 3.94 1.33
CA ALA A 51 20.67 2.91 2.22
C ALA A 51 21.84 2.18 1.55
N ASP A 52 23.04 2.42 2.05
CA ASP A 52 24.25 1.72 1.64
C ASP A 52 24.47 0.52 2.58
N MET A 53 24.73 -0.64 2.00
CA MET A 53 24.96 -1.87 2.75
C MET A 53 26.24 -2.54 2.29
N ARG A 54 27.09 -2.97 3.22
CA ARG A 54 28.39 -3.60 2.91
C ARG A 54 28.66 -4.82 3.77
N LEU A 55 29.16 -5.87 3.15
CA LEU A 55 29.63 -7.06 3.84
C LEU A 55 30.95 -6.78 4.57
N ASP A 56 31.02 -7.16 5.84
CA ASP A 56 32.23 -7.08 6.65
C ASP A 56 32.29 -8.27 7.61
N GLY A 57 33.18 -9.24 7.35
CA GLY A 57 33.42 -10.36 8.27
C GLY A 57 32.18 -11.17 8.66
N GLY A 58 31.25 -11.41 7.72
CA GLY A 58 29.99 -12.11 7.97
C GLY A 58 28.87 -11.23 8.55
N ARG A 59 29.10 -9.91 8.63
CA ARG A 59 28.13 -8.91 9.08
C ARG A 59 27.68 -8.05 7.91
N LEU A 60 26.57 -7.38 8.08
CA LEU A 60 26.11 -6.35 7.16
C LEU A 60 26.17 -4.99 7.86
N LEU A 61 27.08 -4.13 7.39
CA LEU A 61 27.17 -2.73 7.78
C LEU A 61 26.16 -1.95 6.96
N ILE A 62 25.40 -1.07 7.61
CA ILE A 62 24.31 -0.31 6.99
C ILE A 62 24.57 1.17 7.26
N ASP A 63 24.56 1.99 6.23
CA ASP A 63 24.65 3.45 6.31
C ASP A 63 23.40 4.06 5.67
N LEU A 64 22.60 4.77 6.46
CA LEU A 64 21.43 5.50 5.99
C LEU A 64 21.79 6.98 5.84
N ALA A 65 21.34 7.60 4.75
CA ALA A 65 21.45 9.04 4.54
C ALA A 65 20.15 9.59 3.95
N CYS A 66 19.48 10.47 4.68
CA CYS A 66 18.14 10.94 4.38
C CYS A 66 18.04 12.48 4.42
N PRO A 67 17.09 13.07 3.69
CA PRO A 67 16.89 14.53 3.64
C PRO A 67 16.30 15.11 4.94
N SER A 68 15.67 14.28 5.79
CA SER A 68 15.04 14.71 7.04
C SER A 68 15.19 13.65 8.14
N ASP A 69 15.00 14.03 9.41
CA ASP A 69 14.92 13.06 10.51
C ASP A 69 13.75 12.09 10.31
N GLU A 70 12.59 12.57 9.86
CA GLU A 70 11.41 11.74 9.60
C GLU A 70 11.72 10.63 8.59
N THR A 71 12.28 10.98 7.44
CA THR A 71 12.65 10.00 6.41
C THR A 71 13.80 9.10 6.84
N LEU A 72 14.68 9.55 7.75
CA LEU A 72 15.68 8.69 8.40
C LEU A 72 15.02 7.62 9.29
N GLN A 73 14.06 8.01 10.13
CA GLN A 73 13.33 7.06 11.00
C GLN A 73 12.51 6.05 10.17
N MET A 74 11.90 6.52 9.07
CA MET A 74 11.21 5.66 8.11
C MET A 74 12.17 4.67 7.46
N SER A 75 13.31 5.14 6.95
CA SER A 75 14.33 4.28 6.33
C SER A 75 14.86 3.23 7.31
N ARG A 76 15.13 3.62 8.57
CA ARG A 76 15.50 2.68 9.62
C ARG A 76 14.47 1.56 9.80
N THR A 77 13.19 1.94 9.87
CA THR A 77 12.08 0.99 10.07
C THR A 77 11.93 0.06 8.87
N VAL A 78 11.96 0.61 7.65
CA VAL A 78 11.87 -0.16 6.40
C VAL A 78 12.99 -1.18 6.34
N ILE A 79 14.25 -0.77 6.54
CA ILE A 79 15.38 -1.71 6.50
C ILE A 79 15.26 -2.76 7.61
N ALA A 80 14.96 -2.37 8.84
CA ALA A 80 14.84 -3.31 9.96
C ALA A 80 13.75 -4.38 9.71
N GLU A 81 12.53 -3.97 9.32
CA GLU A 81 11.42 -4.90 9.06
C GLU A 81 11.78 -5.92 7.97
N HIS A 82 12.44 -5.48 6.88
CA HIS A 82 12.83 -6.38 5.80
C HIS A 82 13.94 -7.35 6.21
N LEU A 83 14.96 -6.89 6.93
CA LEU A 83 16.01 -7.79 7.42
C LEU A 83 15.44 -8.90 8.32
N PHE A 84 14.52 -8.56 9.22
CA PHE A 84 13.86 -9.56 10.05
C PHE A 84 12.88 -10.45 9.27
N TYR A 85 12.18 -9.90 8.28
CA TYR A 85 11.32 -10.68 7.39
C TYR A 85 12.13 -11.74 6.62
N PHE A 86 13.27 -11.38 6.03
CA PHE A 86 14.13 -12.30 5.30
C PHE A 86 14.85 -13.30 6.21
N ALA A 87 15.21 -12.89 7.44
CA ALA A 87 15.74 -13.82 8.43
C ALA A 87 14.72 -14.91 8.81
N GLY A 88 13.43 -14.56 8.85
CA GLY A 88 12.36 -15.49 9.19
C GLY A 88 12.53 -16.07 10.59
N GLN A 89 12.92 -17.35 10.67
CA GLN A 89 13.19 -18.05 11.93
C GLN A 89 14.68 -18.12 12.28
N ASP A 90 15.56 -17.73 11.35
CA ASP A 90 17.00 -17.69 11.62
C ASP A 90 17.33 -16.52 12.56
N PRO A 91 18.35 -16.67 13.45
CA PRO A 91 18.73 -15.61 14.37
C PRO A 91 19.27 -14.40 13.61
N LEU A 92 18.84 -13.21 14.05
CA LEU A 92 19.31 -11.93 13.56
C LEU A 92 19.44 -10.96 14.74
N GLU A 93 20.62 -10.38 14.91
CA GLU A 93 20.83 -9.21 15.75
C GLU A 93 20.99 -7.97 14.86
N LEU A 94 20.32 -6.88 15.23
CA LEU A 94 20.43 -5.59 14.54
C LEU A 94 20.61 -4.49 15.59
N THR A 95 21.66 -3.70 15.44
CA THR A 95 21.97 -2.58 16.32
C THR A 95 22.19 -1.32 15.50
N TRP A 96 21.74 -0.18 16.01
CA TRP A 96 21.93 1.13 15.42
C TRP A 96 22.88 1.97 16.27
N SER A 97 23.63 2.86 15.63
CA SER A 97 24.58 3.77 16.29
C SER A 97 23.90 4.75 17.23
N GLU A 98 22.64 5.08 16.98
CA GLU A 98 21.80 5.90 17.83
C GLU A 98 20.51 5.13 18.17
N PRO A 99 20.03 5.20 19.42
CA PRO A 99 18.81 4.52 19.82
C PRO A 99 17.58 5.12 19.11
N ALA A 100 16.48 4.38 19.13
CA ALA A 100 15.21 4.92 18.71
C ALA A 100 14.77 6.06 19.64
N THR A 101 14.77 7.30 19.14
CA THR A 101 14.48 8.50 19.93
C THR A 101 12.99 8.81 20.02
N ARG A 102 12.15 8.23 19.15
CA ARG A 102 10.71 8.53 19.10
C ARG A 102 9.88 7.48 19.83
N SER A 103 9.05 7.96 20.75
CA SER A 103 7.99 7.16 21.40
C SER A 103 6.83 6.83 20.46
N ARG A 104 6.77 7.46 19.27
CA ARG A 104 5.73 7.25 18.24
C ARG A 104 6.36 7.22 16.85
N LEU A 105 5.77 6.46 15.94
CA LEU A 105 6.17 6.41 14.54
C LEU A 105 6.01 7.78 13.87
N ALA A 106 6.92 8.11 12.95
CA ALA A 106 6.96 9.41 12.30
C ALA A 106 5.75 9.67 11.40
N ASN A 107 5.38 8.65 10.63
CA ASN A 107 4.27 8.63 9.68
C ASN A 107 2.96 8.12 10.31
N LEU A 108 2.78 8.34 11.63
CA LEU A 108 1.55 8.00 12.33
C LEU A 108 0.72 9.27 12.55
N HIS A 109 -0.50 9.23 12.03
CA HIS A 109 -1.44 10.34 12.07
C HIS A 109 -2.67 9.90 12.87
N GLU A 110 -2.88 10.48 14.06
CA GLU A 110 -4.12 10.27 14.80
C GLU A 110 -5.27 10.96 14.04
N VAL A 111 -6.38 10.23 13.87
CA VAL A 111 -7.57 10.73 13.19
C VAL A 111 -8.84 10.40 13.99
N THR A 112 -9.91 11.14 13.71
CA THR A 112 -11.22 10.93 14.34
C THR A 112 -12.29 10.76 13.27
N VAL A 113 -13.17 9.78 13.42
CA VAL A 113 -14.33 9.62 12.53
C VAL A 113 -15.21 10.86 12.61
N VAL A 114 -15.51 11.46 11.45
CA VAL A 114 -16.44 12.57 11.30
C VAL A 114 -17.84 12.03 10.98
N SER A 115 -17.91 11.12 10.01
CA SER A 115 -19.15 10.50 9.56
C SER A 115 -18.86 9.20 8.81
N ALA A 116 -19.90 8.38 8.65
CA ALA A 116 -19.87 7.20 7.80
C ALA A 116 -21.21 7.04 7.06
N GLU A 117 -21.15 6.71 5.77
CA GLU A 117 -22.31 6.60 4.88
C GLU A 117 -22.15 5.46 3.87
N ASP A 118 -23.27 4.90 3.42
CA ASP A 118 -23.25 3.89 2.36
C ASP A 118 -23.29 4.60 1.00
N VAL A 119 -22.25 4.39 0.18
CA VAL A 119 -22.11 4.94 -1.19
C VAL A 119 -22.90 4.07 -2.17
N THR A 120 -22.81 2.76 -1.97
CA THR A 120 -23.59 1.71 -2.63
C THR A 120 -23.96 0.66 -1.57
N PRO A 121 -24.89 -0.29 -1.85
CA PRO A 121 -25.26 -1.29 -0.86
C PRO A 121 -24.09 -2.04 -0.20
N HIS A 122 -23.00 -2.28 -0.94
CA HIS A 122 -21.79 -2.94 -0.44
C HIS A 122 -20.57 -2.04 -0.32
N MET A 123 -20.67 -0.72 -0.50
CA MET A 123 -19.54 0.20 -0.28
C MET A 123 -19.88 1.24 0.78
N ARG A 124 -19.13 1.23 1.89
CA ARG A 124 -19.29 2.19 2.98
C ARG A 124 -18.12 3.15 3.04
N ARG A 125 -18.39 4.45 2.94
CA ARG A 125 -17.39 5.51 3.09
C ARG A 125 -17.31 5.96 4.54
N VAL A 126 -16.11 6.03 5.09
CA VAL A 126 -15.83 6.66 6.39
C VAL A 126 -14.96 7.89 6.15
N ILE A 127 -15.36 9.02 6.73
CA ILE A 127 -14.65 10.29 6.67
C ILE A 127 -13.93 10.50 7.99
N PHE A 128 -12.66 10.84 7.92
CA PHE A 128 -11.81 11.09 9.09
C PHE A 128 -11.30 12.53 9.08
N ALA A 129 -11.34 13.19 10.24
CA ALA A 129 -10.64 14.44 10.48
C ALA A 129 -9.20 14.13 10.90
N CYS A 130 -8.24 14.83 10.31
CA CYS A 130 -6.82 14.74 10.62
C CYS A 130 -6.24 16.15 10.83
N THR A 131 -5.39 16.32 11.85
CA THR A 131 -4.75 17.60 12.15
C THR A 131 -3.90 18.12 10.99
N ASP A 132 -3.21 17.21 10.30
CA ASP A 132 -2.45 17.53 9.10
C ASP A 132 -2.72 16.48 8.02
N VAL A 133 -3.35 16.92 6.93
CA VAL A 133 -3.65 16.06 5.78
C VAL A 133 -2.61 16.18 4.66
N LYS A 134 -1.65 17.11 4.75
CA LYS A 134 -0.64 17.32 3.71
C LYS A 134 0.11 16.05 3.31
N PRO A 135 0.48 15.15 4.25
CA PRO A 135 1.17 13.91 3.87
C PRO A 135 0.36 13.03 2.92
N PHE A 136 -0.98 13.13 2.92
CA PHE A 136 -1.86 12.28 2.11
C PHE A 136 -2.19 12.85 0.71
N ILE A 137 -1.61 14.00 0.35
CA ILE A 137 -1.86 14.67 -0.93
C ILE A 137 -0.77 14.27 -1.93
N GLY A 138 -1.18 13.80 -3.11
CA GLY A 138 -0.30 13.56 -4.26
C GLY A 138 0.45 12.23 -4.26
N GLU A 139 0.98 11.79 -3.13
CA GLU A 139 1.80 10.57 -3.02
C GLU A 139 1.13 9.49 -2.16
N GLY A 140 1.41 8.22 -2.48
CA GLY A 140 0.93 7.06 -1.76
C GLY A 140 -0.58 6.81 -1.90
N MET A 141 -0.94 5.61 -2.33
CA MET A 141 -2.35 5.24 -2.50
C MET A 141 -3.00 4.72 -1.21
N HIS A 142 -2.20 4.18 -0.29
CA HIS A 142 -2.73 3.43 0.86
C HIS A 142 -2.25 3.94 2.22
N VAL A 143 -3.01 3.58 3.24
CA VAL A 143 -2.69 3.74 4.66
C VAL A 143 -2.96 2.42 5.38
N ARG A 144 -2.20 2.16 6.44
CA ARG A 144 -2.60 1.16 7.43
C ARG A 144 -3.52 1.83 8.45
N LEU A 145 -4.77 1.43 8.46
CA LEU A 145 -5.76 1.77 9.45
C LEU A 145 -5.44 1.03 10.77
N LEU A 146 -5.28 1.78 11.85
CA LEU A 146 -5.00 1.28 13.19
C LEU A 146 -6.18 1.55 14.11
N VAL A 147 -7.01 0.54 14.34
CA VAL A 147 -8.23 0.66 15.16
C VAL A 147 -7.96 0.08 16.56
N PRO A 148 -8.05 0.88 17.62
CA PRO A 148 -7.87 0.40 18.98
C PRO A 148 -9.10 -0.39 19.46
N PRO A 149 -8.93 -1.29 20.45
CA PRO A 149 -10.05 -1.98 21.08
C PRO A 149 -11.08 -1.00 21.67
N LYS A 150 -12.38 -1.28 21.45
CA LYS A 150 -13.47 -0.41 21.92
C LYS A 150 -13.41 -0.24 23.45
N GLY A 151 -13.65 0.99 23.91
CA GLY A 151 -13.72 1.33 25.33
C GLY A 151 -12.38 1.48 26.05
N ARG A 152 -11.26 1.44 25.32
CA ARG A 152 -9.91 1.64 25.87
C ARG A 152 -9.28 2.94 25.36
N THR A 153 -8.36 3.49 26.14
CA THR A 153 -7.49 4.57 25.68
C THR A 153 -6.54 4.02 24.62
N PRO A 154 -6.42 4.63 23.43
CA PRO A 154 -5.55 4.11 22.40
C PRO A 154 -4.08 4.07 22.84
N VAL A 155 -3.43 2.95 22.62
CA VAL A 155 -1.96 2.79 22.72
C VAL A 155 -1.44 2.70 21.29
N TRP A 156 -0.55 3.62 20.91
CA TRP A 156 -0.02 3.67 19.55
C TRP A 156 1.32 2.93 19.44
N PRO A 157 1.64 2.34 18.27
CA PRO A 157 2.92 1.72 18.07
C PRO A 157 4.07 2.72 18.18
N GLY A 158 5.15 2.26 18.81
CA GLY A 158 6.41 2.97 18.92
C GLY A 158 7.51 2.32 18.07
N LEU A 159 8.76 2.64 18.38
CA LEU A 159 9.94 2.00 17.79
C LEU A 159 10.66 1.16 18.84
N ARG A 160 11.13 -0.01 18.40
CA ARG A 160 12.06 -0.86 19.14
C ARG A 160 13.50 -0.36 18.94
N ASP A 161 14.41 -0.76 19.82
CA ASP A 161 15.84 -0.42 19.69
C ASP A 161 16.47 -0.97 18.41
N ASP A 162 15.97 -2.11 17.91
CA ASP A 162 16.37 -2.71 16.63
C ASP A 162 15.78 -1.97 15.40
N GLY A 163 14.98 -0.94 15.61
CA GLY A 163 14.37 -0.13 14.56
C GLY A 163 13.03 -0.64 14.05
N ARG A 164 12.56 -1.83 14.46
CA ARG A 164 11.23 -2.33 14.07
C ARG A 164 10.10 -1.62 14.80
N ILE A 165 8.88 -1.80 14.31
CA ILE A 165 7.69 -1.29 14.97
C ILE A 165 7.43 -2.07 16.28
N ALA A 166 7.27 -1.33 17.38
CA ALA A 166 6.79 -1.87 18.66
C ALA A 166 5.26 -1.83 18.66
N TRP A 167 4.63 -2.93 18.23
CA TRP A 167 3.17 -3.04 18.23
C TRP A 167 2.62 -3.23 19.65
N PRO A 168 1.49 -2.60 20.01
CA PRO A 168 0.76 -2.93 21.22
C PRO A 168 0.27 -4.39 21.20
N GLU A 169 0.34 -5.06 22.34
CA GLU A 169 -0.02 -6.48 22.49
C GLU A 169 -1.13 -6.67 23.54
N GLY A 170 -1.68 -7.89 23.63
CA GLY A 170 -2.67 -8.24 24.63
C GLY A 170 -3.98 -7.46 24.48
N GLU A 171 -4.47 -6.87 25.57
CA GLU A 171 -5.73 -6.11 25.58
C GLU A 171 -5.67 -4.79 24.80
N ASP A 172 -4.47 -4.32 24.45
CA ASP A 172 -4.25 -3.09 23.69
C ASP A 172 -3.94 -3.36 22.21
N ALA A 173 -3.98 -4.63 21.78
CA ALA A 173 -3.69 -5.02 20.41
C ALA A 173 -4.60 -4.30 19.40
N LEU A 174 -3.97 -3.69 18.39
CA LEU A 174 -4.66 -2.91 17.37
C LEU A 174 -5.14 -3.80 16.23
N LEU A 175 -6.33 -3.52 15.70
CA LEU A 175 -6.70 -4.00 14.37
C LEU A 175 -5.90 -3.20 13.33
N VAL A 176 -5.12 -3.90 12.51
CA VAL A 176 -4.32 -3.31 11.44
C VAL A 176 -4.83 -3.80 10.09
N ARG A 177 -5.27 -2.89 9.21
CA ARG A 177 -5.69 -3.20 7.84
C ARG A 177 -5.20 -2.15 6.85
N VAL A 178 -4.84 -2.56 5.65
CA VAL A 178 -4.45 -1.64 4.58
C VAL A 178 -5.71 -1.21 3.84
N TYR A 179 -5.87 0.09 3.63
CA TYR A 179 -6.95 0.67 2.86
C TYR A 179 -6.45 1.80 1.97
N THR A 180 -7.16 2.02 0.87
CA THR A 180 -6.91 3.12 -0.05
C THR A 180 -7.43 4.44 0.51
N ILE A 181 -6.64 5.50 0.42
CA ILE A 181 -7.14 6.87 0.62
C ILE A 181 -8.02 7.17 -0.59
N ARG A 182 -9.32 7.37 -0.38
CA ARG A 182 -10.28 7.62 -1.47
C ARG A 182 -10.22 9.06 -1.98
N ALA A 183 -10.13 10.02 -1.07
CA ALA A 183 -10.01 11.44 -1.38
C ALA A 183 -9.47 12.20 -0.16
N VAL A 184 -8.84 13.34 -0.41
CA VAL A 184 -8.39 14.27 0.63
C VAL A 184 -9.04 15.63 0.40
N ASN A 185 -9.64 16.19 1.44
CA ASN A 185 -10.15 17.55 1.47
C ASN A 185 -9.26 18.41 2.37
N ALA A 186 -8.34 19.14 1.75
CA ALA A 186 -7.36 19.98 2.43
C ALA A 186 -8.01 21.14 3.22
N GLU A 187 -9.10 21.73 2.68
CA GLU A 187 -9.79 22.85 3.31
C GLU A 187 -10.47 22.44 4.62
N ARG A 188 -11.02 21.23 4.66
CA ARG A 188 -11.71 20.68 5.84
C ARG A 188 -10.77 19.91 6.77
N GLY A 189 -9.53 19.62 6.35
CA GLY A 189 -8.61 18.76 7.09
C GLY A 189 -9.15 17.33 7.21
N GLU A 190 -9.76 16.83 6.14
CA GLU A 190 -10.41 15.52 6.14
C GLU A 190 -9.88 14.62 5.04
N LEU A 191 -9.97 13.31 5.26
CA LEU A 191 -9.77 12.31 4.24
C LEU A 191 -10.86 11.24 4.32
N SER A 192 -11.16 10.60 3.20
CA SER A 192 -12.12 9.50 3.14
C SER A 192 -11.46 8.19 2.79
N VAL A 193 -12.04 7.10 3.29
CA VAL A 193 -11.69 5.72 2.94
C VAL A 193 -12.99 4.97 2.68
N ASP A 194 -13.00 4.19 1.60
CA ASP A 194 -14.13 3.36 1.20
C ASP A 194 -13.86 1.90 1.58
N PHE A 195 -14.84 1.27 2.22
CA PHE A 195 -14.78 -0.06 2.79
C PHE A 195 -15.81 -0.95 2.11
N LEU A 196 -15.33 -1.97 1.39
CA LEU A 196 -16.17 -3.03 0.86
C LEU A 196 -16.82 -3.80 2.03
N GLN A 197 -18.14 -3.84 2.03
CA GLN A 197 -18.97 -4.60 2.97
C GLN A 197 -19.24 -5.98 2.39
N HIS A 198 -18.58 -7.00 2.95
CA HIS A 198 -18.66 -8.38 2.50
C HIS A 198 -19.00 -9.34 3.65
N PRO A 199 -20.16 -9.16 4.32
CA PRO A 199 -20.52 -9.99 5.46
C PRO A 199 -20.64 -11.45 5.04
N LEU A 200 -19.97 -12.33 5.79
CA LEU A 200 -20.03 -13.78 5.60
C LEU A 200 -20.50 -14.41 6.91
N PRO A 201 -21.58 -15.23 6.90
CA PRO A 201 -22.09 -15.85 8.11
C PRO A 201 -21.02 -16.61 8.88
N GLY A 202 -20.79 -16.22 10.14
CA GLY A 202 -19.81 -16.88 11.01
C GLY A 202 -18.34 -16.53 10.73
N VAL A 203 -18.05 -15.66 9.77
CA VAL A 203 -16.69 -15.22 9.43
C VAL A 203 -16.55 -13.75 9.80
N ALA A 204 -15.61 -13.45 10.69
CA ALA A 204 -15.29 -12.07 11.06
C ALA A 204 -14.65 -11.34 9.88
N THR A 205 -15.04 -10.09 9.67
CA THR A 205 -14.51 -9.23 8.60
C THR A 205 -14.01 -7.92 9.22
N PRO A 206 -12.92 -7.95 10.02
CA PRO A 206 -12.68 -6.92 11.03
C PRO A 206 -12.62 -5.48 10.51
N GLY A 207 -12.09 -5.28 9.30
CA GLY A 207 -12.05 -3.95 8.68
C GLY A 207 -13.42 -3.47 8.19
N ALA A 208 -14.21 -4.34 7.55
CA ALA A 208 -15.59 -4.05 7.18
C ALA A 208 -16.49 -3.87 8.43
N ASP A 209 -16.27 -4.69 9.46
CA ASP A 209 -16.96 -4.63 10.75
C ASP A 209 -16.72 -3.28 11.45
N PHE A 210 -15.46 -2.82 11.47
CA PHE A 210 -15.13 -1.48 11.94
C PHE A 210 -15.93 -0.41 11.19
N ALA A 211 -15.87 -0.42 9.85
CA ALA A 211 -16.52 0.62 9.05
C ALA A 211 -18.04 0.62 9.21
N ARG A 212 -18.67 -0.56 9.27
CA ARG A 212 -20.10 -0.71 9.55
C ARG A 212 -20.47 -0.05 10.87
N ASP A 213 -19.67 -0.30 11.91
CA ASP A 213 -19.97 0.14 13.27
C ASP A 213 -19.44 1.56 13.58
N ALA A 214 -18.66 2.17 12.69
CA ALA A 214 -17.99 3.45 12.90
C ALA A 214 -18.97 4.57 13.27
N GLN A 215 -18.67 5.29 14.35
CA GLN A 215 -19.45 6.42 14.84
C GLN A 215 -18.63 7.71 14.86
N PRO A 216 -19.26 8.87 14.64
CA PRO A 216 -18.60 10.16 14.85
C PRO A 216 -17.96 10.23 16.25
N GLY A 217 -16.68 10.64 16.29
CA GLY A 217 -15.89 10.70 17.52
C GLY A 217 -15.02 9.48 17.81
N ASP A 218 -15.17 8.37 17.06
CA ASP A 218 -14.27 7.22 17.18
C ASP A 218 -12.83 7.62 16.83
N ARG A 219 -11.88 7.27 17.71
CA ARG A 219 -10.46 7.61 17.56
C ARG A 219 -9.67 6.43 17.03
N LEU A 220 -8.81 6.69 16.05
CA LEU A 220 -7.94 5.72 15.41
C LEU A 220 -6.65 6.41 14.93
N ALA A 221 -5.75 5.66 14.31
CA ALA A 221 -4.60 6.23 13.63
C ALA A 221 -4.43 5.66 12.23
N LEU A 222 -3.80 6.45 11.37
CA LEU A 222 -3.34 6.06 10.06
C LEU A 222 -1.82 6.00 10.08
N LEU A 223 -1.26 4.88 9.66
CA LEU A 223 0.17 4.74 9.45
C LEU A 223 0.44 4.75 7.94
N GLY A 224 1.19 5.75 7.47
CA GLY A 224 1.40 6.02 6.04
C GLY A 224 1.37 7.52 5.71
N PRO A 225 1.08 7.89 4.45
CA PRO A 225 0.70 7.01 3.36
C PRO A 225 1.87 6.15 2.85
N GLY A 226 1.55 5.18 1.99
CA GLY A 226 2.52 4.41 1.24
C GLY A 226 1.84 3.44 0.29
N GLY A 227 2.65 2.78 -0.55
CA GLY A 227 2.21 1.76 -1.49
C GLY A 227 1.48 2.35 -2.70
N GLY A 228 2.05 2.11 -3.89
CA GLY A 228 1.51 2.58 -5.17
C GLY A 228 1.47 4.11 -5.28
N ASP A 229 1.54 4.60 -6.51
CA ASP A 229 1.42 6.02 -6.83
C ASP A 229 0.36 6.24 -7.89
N LEU A 230 -0.07 7.49 -8.01
CA LEU A 230 -0.94 7.90 -9.10
C LEU A 230 -0.19 7.71 -10.43
N PRO A 231 -0.71 6.89 -11.36
CA PRO A 231 -0.06 6.68 -12.63
C PRO A 231 0.00 7.97 -13.44
N GLN A 232 1.19 8.33 -13.91
CA GLN A 232 1.41 9.48 -14.78
C GLN A 232 1.61 8.99 -16.23
N ALA A 233 0.50 8.91 -16.98
CA ALA A 233 0.53 8.52 -18.39
C ALA A 233 -0.61 9.19 -19.18
N GLU A 234 -0.41 9.34 -20.50
CA GLU A 234 -1.45 9.85 -21.40
C GLU A 234 -2.61 8.86 -21.58
N THR A 235 -2.30 7.56 -21.53
CA THR A 235 -3.27 6.47 -21.68
C THR A 235 -3.10 5.49 -20.53
N ILE A 236 -4.19 5.17 -19.83
CA ILE A 236 -4.20 4.26 -18.68
C ILE A 236 -5.28 3.21 -18.86
N PHE A 237 -4.92 1.95 -18.66
CA PHE A 237 -5.87 0.84 -18.53
C PHE A 237 -6.00 0.48 -17.05
N LEU A 238 -7.22 0.53 -16.52
CA LEU A 238 -7.56 0.28 -15.12
C LEU A 238 -8.35 -1.02 -15.02
N SER A 239 -8.06 -1.84 -14.02
CA SER A 239 -8.90 -2.99 -13.72
C SER A 239 -8.91 -3.35 -12.24
N GLY A 240 -10.06 -3.83 -11.76
CA GLY A 240 -10.15 -4.38 -10.43
C GLY A 240 -11.54 -4.84 -10.03
N ASP A 241 -11.65 -5.37 -8.81
CA ASP A 241 -12.92 -5.63 -8.15
C ASP A 241 -13.27 -4.49 -7.16
N GLU A 242 -14.31 -4.65 -6.35
CA GLU A 242 -14.72 -3.58 -5.43
C GLU A 242 -13.65 -3.23 -4.38
N SER A 243 -12.71 -4.13 -4.08
CA SER A 243 -11.60 -3.80 -3.17
C SER A 243 -10.65 -2.75 -3.77
N ALA A 244 -10.56 -2.72 -5.10
CA ALA A 244 -9.72 -1.79 -5.86
C ALA A 244 -10.48 -0.58 -6.42
N LEU A 245 -11.82 -0.63 -6.44
CA LEU A 245 -12.66 0.47 -6.87
C LEU A 245 -12.32 1.82 -6.21
N PRO A 246 -12.00 1.91 -4.89
CA PRO A 246 -11.59 3.17 -4.28
C PRO A 246 -10.31 3.76 -4.91
N ALA A 247 -9.36 2.90 -5.31
CA ALA A 247 -8.11 3.33 -5.95
C ALA A 247 -8.35 3.77 -7.39
N ILE A 248 -9.13 3.00 -8.16
CA ILE A 248 -9.56 3.37 -9.52
C ILE A 248 -10.28 4.71 -9.51
N ALA A 249 -11.17 4.92 -8.53
CA ALA A 249 -11.93 6.15 -8.38
C ALA A 249 -11.05 7.35 -7.99
N ARG A 250 -9.99 7.15 -7.20
CA ARG A 250 -9.00 8.19 -6.90
C ARG A 250 -8.15 8.50 -8.13
N ILE A 251 -7.65 7.48 -8.84
CA ILE A 251 -6.88 7.65 -10.08
C ILE A 251 -7.71 8.44 -11.10
N ALA A 252 -8.99 8.09 -11.31
CA ALA A 252 -9.85 8.80 -12.24
C ALA A 252 -10.03 10.29 -11.87
N ALA A 253 -10.20 10.58 -10.58
CA ALA A 253 -10.44 11.94 -10.08
C ALA A 253 -9.18 12.82 -10.08
N GLU A 254 -8.00 12.24 -9.88
CA GLU A 254 -6.72 12.96 -9.80
C GLU A 254 -5.87 12.85 -11.08
N ALA A 255 -6.34 12.11 -12.09
CA ALA A 255 -5.67 12.03 -13.38
C ALA A 255 -5.53 13.41 -14.03
N PRO A 256 -4.38 13.71 -14.66
CA PRO A 256 -4.19 14.95 -15.41
C PRO A 256 -5.29 15.19 -16.46
N GLU A 257 -5.56 16.46 -16.75
CA GLU A 257 -6.47 16.83 -17.83
C GLU A 257 -6.01 16.21 -19.16
N GLY A 258 -6.96 15.65 -19.92
CA GLY A 258 -6.68 15.01 -21.20
C GLY A 258 -6.20 13.55 -21.12
N THR A 259 -5.99 12.99 -19.93
CA THR A 259 -5.67 11.55 -19.78
C THR A 259 -6.82 10.69 -20.31
N ARG A 260 -6.48 9.68 -21.13
CA ARG A 260 -7.42 8.72 -21.69
C ARG A 260 -7.40 7.43 -20.88
N MET A 261 -8.53 7.07 -20.31
CA MET A 261 -8.66 5.90 -19.45
C MET A 261 -9.69 4.92 -19.98
N GLN A 262 -9.40 3.64 -19.84
CA GLN A 262 -10.36 2.56 -19.96
C GLN A 262 -10.35 1.78 -18.65
N ALA A 263 -11.52 1.42 -18.13
CA ALA A 263 -11.63 0.66 -16.90
C ALA A 263 -12.51 -0.58 -17.09
N ILE A 264 -12.05 -1.73 -16.59
CA ILE A 264 -12.86 -2.93 -16.41
C ILE A 264 -13.02 -3.19 -14.92
N ILE A 265 -14.23 -3.03 -14.41
CA ILE A 265 -14.49 -3.07 -12.97
C ILE A 265 -15.50 -4.17 -12.68
N GLU A 266 -15.10 -5.15 -11.86
CA GLU A 266 -16.00 -6.18 -11.37
C GLU A 266 -16.69 -5.73 -10.09
N VAL A 267 -18.01 -5.84 -10.07
CA VAL A 267 -18.86 -5.56 -8.90
C VAL A 267 -19.88 -6.68 -8.68
N ALA A 268 -20.52 -6.71 -7.52
CA ALA A 268 -21.56 -7.67 -7.21
C ALA A 268 -22.70 -7.63 -8.25
N ASP A 269 -23.26 -6.45 -8.48
CA ASP A 269 -24.32 -6.19 -9.46
C ASP A 269 -24.42 -4.69 -9.83
N ALA A 270 -25.41 -4.33 -10.64
CA ALA A 270 -25.60 -2.97 -11.15
C ALA A 270 -25.84 -1.90 -10.05
N ALA A 271 -26.27 -2.28 -8.84
CA ALA A 271 -26.46 -1.34 -7.74
C ALA A 271 -25.13 -0.87 -7.10
N GLU A 272 -24.04 -1.56 -7.42
CA GLU A 272 -22.68 -1.22 -6.98
C GLU A 272 -21.92 -0.32 -7.96
N GLU A 273 -22.52 0.01 -9.11
CA GLU A 273 -21.91 0.95 -10.05
C GLU A 273 -21.88 2.36 -9.47
N GLN A 274 -20.72 3.02 -9.61
CA GLN A 274 -20.49 4.36 -9.07
C GLN A 274 -20.06 5.34 -10.16
N PRO A 275 -20.47 6.61 -10.08
CA PRO A 275 -19.90 7.64 -10.93
C PRO A 275 -18.42 7.84 -10.58
N LEU A 276 -17.55 7.79 -11.60
CA LEU A 276 -16.11 8.03 -11.47
C LEU A 276 -15.76 9.34 -12.20
N PRO A 277 -15.88 10.51 -11.54
CA PRO A 277 -15.62 11.79 -12.18
C PRO A 277 -14.14 11.90 -12.57
N THR A 278 -13.87 12.54 -13.70
CA THR A 278 -12.53 12.81 -14.20
C THR A 278 -12.53 14.09 -15.06
N THR A 279 -11.37 14.75 -15.13
CA THR A 279 -11.09 15.82 -16.10
C THR A 279 -10.54 15.29 -17.45
N GLY A 280 -10.31 13.98 -17.55
CA GLY A 280 -9.93 13.28 -18.77
C GLY A 280 -11.12 12.60 -19.47
N THR A 281 -10.85 11.50 -20.16
CA THR A 281 -11.89 10.59 -20.66
C THR A 281 -11.79 9.25 -19.96
N LEU A 282 -12.92 8.69 -19.53
CA LEU A 282 -12.96 7.37 -18.90
C LEU A 282 -14.10 6.55 -19.51
N ASP A 283 -13.74 5.47 -20.21
CA ASP A 283 -14.69 4.45 -20.66
C ASP A 283 -14.73 3.30 -19.67
N ILE A 284 -15.90 2.95 -19.15
CA ILE A 284 -16.06 1.96 -18.08
C ILE A 284 -16.89 0.79 -18.57
N ARG A 285 -16.31 -0.41 -18.44
CA ARG A 285 -17.03 -1.68 -18.58
C ARG A 285 -17.23 -2.30 -17.19
N TRP A 286 -18.46 -2.26 -16.70
CA TRP A 286 -18.86 -2.96 -15.49
C TRP A 286 -19.08 -4.44 -15.76
N LEU A 287 -18.52 -5.30 -14.91
CA LEU A 287 -18.77 -6.72 -14.88
C LEU A 287 -19.56 -7.06 -13.62
N HIS A 288 -20.72 -7.69 -13.78
CA HIS A 288 -21.60 -8.02 -12.65
C HIS A 288 -21.45 -9.49 -12.29
N ARG A 289 -20.89 -9.78 -11.11
CA ARG A 289 -20.71 -11.15 -10.62
C ARG A 289 -22.02 -11.92 -10.54
N ALA A 290 -23.12 -11.26 -10.18
CA ALA A 290 -24.45 -11.88 -10.12
C ALA A 290 -24.92 -12.44 -11.47
N SER A 291 -24.36 -11.98 -12.59
CA SER A 291 -24.69 -12.42 -13.94
C SER A 291 -23.73 -13.49 -14.49
N TYR A 292 -22.71 -13.89 -13.72
CA TYR A 292 -21.75 -14.87 -14.19
C TYR A 292 -22.35 -16.28 -14.32
N PRO A 293 -21.97 -17.04 -15.36
CA PRO A 293 -22.34 -18.45 -15.44
C PRO A 293 -21.85 -19.23 -14.21
N ALA A 294 -22.68 -20.11 -13.68
CA ALA A 294 -22.34 -20.92 -12.52
C ALA A 294 -21.03 -21.72 -12.78
N GLY A 295 -20.12 -21.68 -11.81
CA GLY A 295 -18.83 -22.39 -11.88
C GLY A 295 -17.75 -21.68 -12.68
N ASN A 296 -18.04 -20.52 -13.30
CA ASN A 296 -17.01 -19.73 -13.95
C ASN A 296 -16.14 -19.03 -12.90
N LYS A 297 -14.82 -19.13 -13.09
CA LYS A 297 -13.82 -18.52 -12.21
C LYS A 297 -12.99 -17.54 -13.02
N ASN A 298 -12.45 -16.52 -12.35
CA ASN A 298 -11.50 -15.59 -12.94
C ASN A 298 -12.05 -14.82 -14.16
N MET A 299 -13.36 -14.54 -14.17
CA MET A 299 -14.02 -13.81 -15.27
C MET A 299 -13.46 -12.40 -15.48
N LEU A 300 -13.11 -11.71 -14.39
CA LEU A 300 -12.40 -10.44 -14.45
C LEU A 300 -11.08 -10.61 -15.20
N ALA A 301 -10.21 -11.53 -14.79
CA ALA A 301 -8.92 -11.74 -15.45
C ALA A 301 -9.06 -12.12 -16.93
N GLN A 302 -10.01 -13.02 -17.27
CA GLN A 302 -10.27 -13.39 -18.67
C GLN A 302 -10.64 -12.18 -19.52
N THR A 303 -11.57 -11.36 -19.04
CA THR A 303 -12.05 -10.17 -19.76
C THR A 303 -10.95 -9.12 -19.89
N VAL A 304 -10.13 -8.95 -18.85
CA VAL A 304 -9.00 -8.03 -18.84
C VAL A 304 -7.93 -8.45 -19.84
N ILE A 305 -7.58 -9.75 -19.87
CA ILE A 305 -6.59 -10.27 -20.82
C ILE A 305 -7.07 -10.07 -22.26
N GLU A 306 -8.35 -10.33 -22.54
CA GLU A 306 -8.94 -10.09 -23.87
C GLU A 306 -8.84 -8.61 -24.27
N ALA A 307 -9.20 -7.69 -23.36
CA ALA A 307 -9.13 -6.26 -23.63
C ALA A 307 -7.69 -5.77 -23.81
N LEU A 308 -6.76 -6.23 -22.96
CA LEU A 308 -5.34 -5.86 -23.01
C LEU A 308 -4.66 -6.29 -24.32
N ALA A 309 -5.20 -7.29 -25.04
CA ALA A 309 -4.70 -7.66 -26.36
C ALA A 309 -4.85 -6.54 -27.41
N ALA A 310 -5.75 -5.59 -27.20
CA ALA A 310 -5.95 -4.41 -28.05
C ALA A 310 -5.36 -3.12 -27.48
N VAL A 311 -4.76 -3.17 -26.28
CA VAL A 311 -4.17 -2.01 -25.60
C VAL A 311 -2.74 -1.78 -26.07
N ASP A 312 -2.44 -0.52 -26.39
CA ASP A 312 -1.11 -0.06 -26.80
C ASP A 312 -0.02 -0.44 -25.77
N GLU A 313 1.20 -0.73 -26.23
CA GLU A 313 2.33 -1.05 -25.36
C GLU A 313 2.78 0.13 -24.48
N GLU A 314 2.47 1.36 -24.90
CA GLU A 314 2.75 2.59 -24.17
C GLU A 314 1.69 2.92 -23.10
N ALA A 315 0.55 2.23 -23.06
CA ALA A 315 -0.44 2.47 -22.02
C ALA A 315 0.11 2.04 -20.65
N PHE A 316 -0.20 2.81 -19.61
CA PHE A 316 0.05 2.35 -18.24
C PHE A 316 -1.04 1.36 -17.84
N VAL A 317 -0.68 0.16 -17.39
CA VAL A 317 -1.62 -0.87 -16.95
C VAL A 317 -1.65 -0.92 -15.43
N TRP A 318 -2.79 -0.60 -14.84
CA TRP A 318 -3.05 -0.66 -13.41
C TRP A 318 -4.11 -1.72 -13.11
N VAL A 319 -3.76 -2.75 -12.34
CA VAL A 319 -4.65 -3.85 -11.99
C VAL A 319 -4.52 -4.18 -10.51
N ALA A 320 -5.64 -4.18 -9.79
CA ALA A 320 -5.68 -4.74 -8.45
C ALA A 320 -7.00 -5.46 -8.16
N CYS A 321 -6.92 -6.67 -7.60
CA CYS A 321 -8.08 -7.48 -7.25
C CYS A 321 -7.62 -8.71 -6.43
N GLU A 322 -8.37 -9.81 -6.53
CA GLU A 322 -8.02 -11.11 -5.97
C GLU A 322 -6.71 -11.69 -6.56
N ARG A 323 -5.97 -12.42 -5.73
CA ARG A 323 -4.64 -12.97 -6.04
C ARG A 323 -4.55 -13.78 -7.32
N GLU A 324 -5.46 -14.72 -7.57
CA GLU A 324 -5.37 -15.57 -8.77
C GLU A 324 -5.62 -14.78 -10.05
N ASP A 325 -6.54 -13.81 -10.02
CA ASP A 325 -6.78 -12.92 -11.16
C ASP A 325 -5.54 -12.07 -11.50
N VAL A 326 -4.93 -11.47 -10.49
CA VAL A 326 -3.68 -10.70 -10.67
C VAL A 326 -2.56 -11.58 -11.21
N ARG A 327 -2.43 -12.82 -10.76
CA ARG A 327 -1.40 -13.76 -11.26
C ARG A 327 -1.58 -14.04 -12.75
N LEU A 328 -2.80 -14.29 -13.20
CA LEU A 328 -3.12 -14.52 -14.62
C LEU A 328 -2.79 -13.30 -15.48
N VAL A 329 -3.21 -12.11 -15.04
CA VAL A 329 -2.92 -10.85 -15.76
C VAL A 329 -1.42 -10.56 -15.80
N ARG A 330 -0.70 -10.72 -14.68
CA ARG A 330 0.77 -10.57 -14.64
C ARG A 330 1.48 -11.51 -15.60
N ALA A 331 1.05 -12.78 -15.68
CA ALA A 331 1.63 -13.76 -16.59
C ALA A 331 1.42 -13.35 -18.06
N PHE A 332 0.23 -12.84 -18.40
CA PHE A 332 -0.05 -12.32 -19.74
C PHE A 332 0.81 -11.09 -20.10
N LEU A 333 0.87 -10.09 -19.21
CA LEU A 333 1.68 -8.88 -19.42
C LEU A 333 3.17 -9.22 -19.59
N LYS A 334 3.68 -10.15 -18.79
CA LYS A 334 5.05 -10.67 -18.94
C LYS A 334 5.24 -11.40 -20.27
N GLY A 335 4.29 -12.24 -20.67
CA GLY A 335 4.33 -13.00 -21.92
C GLY A 335 4.34 -12.12 -23.17
N ARG A 336 3.67 -10.97 -23.14
CA ARG A 336 3.69 -9.99 -24.23
C ARG A 336 4.83 -8.97 -24.16
N GLY A 337 5.67 -9.03 -23.13
CA GLY A 337 6.80 -8.10 -22.96
C GLY A 337 6.41 -6.67 -22.59
N HIS A 338 5.26 -6.46 -21.94
CA HIS A 338 4.84 -5.12 -21.52
C HIS A 338 5.81 -4.54 -20.48
N ASP A 339 6.10 -3.24 -20.59
CA ASP A 339 7.09 -2.57 -19.74
C ASP A 339 6.68 -2.64 -18.27
N ARG A 340 7.60 -3.14 -17.42
CA ARG A 340 7.41 -3.24 -15.96
C ARG A 340 7.25 -1.86 -15.32
N THR A 341 7.90 -0.83 -15.87
CA THR A 341 7.77 0.56 -15.37
C THR A 341 6.40 1.18 -15.69
N ARG A 342 5.65 0.57 -16.61
CA ARG A 342 4.29 0.95 -16.98
C ARG A 342 3.22 0.00 -16.44
N THR A 343 3.60 -0.83 -15.47
CA THR A 343 2.69 -1.82 -14.88
C THR A 343 2.60 -1.64 -13.37
N TYR A 344 1.40 -1.43 -12.88
CA TYR A 344 1.04 -1.72 -11.50
C TYR A 344 0.09 -2.91 -11.50
N ALA A 345 0.48 -4.03 -10.91
CA ALA A 345 -0.38 -5.19 -10.77
C ALA A 345 -0.23 -5.72 -9.35
N ALA A 346 -1.22 -5.58 -8.47
CA ALA A 346 -1.11 -5.97 -7.05
C ALA A 346 -2.36 -6.69 -6.57
N TRP A 347 -2.23 -7.75 -5.78
CA TRP A 347 -3.41 -8.38 -5.18
C TRP A 347 -3.74 -7.72 -3.85
N TYR A 348 -5.02 -7.36 -3.65
CA TYR A 348 -5.48 -6.73 -2.42
C TYR A 348 -6.03 -7.74 -1.42
N TRP A 349 -6.43 -8.91 -1.91
CA TRP A 349 -6.94 -9.98 -1.09
C TRP A 349 -6.71 -11.33 -1.79
N GLU A 350 -6.90 -12.39 -1.04
CA GLU A 350 -6.82 -13.77 -1.49
C GLU A 350 -8.07 -14.48 -0.99
N ARG A 351 -8.71 -15.28 -1.85
CA ARG A 351 -9.75 -16.20 -1.38
C ARG A 351 -9.08 -17.32 -0.59
N ASP A 352 -9.64 -17.66 0.57
CA ASP A 352 -9.20 -18.86 1.28
C ASP A 352 -9.29 -20.07 0.34
N ASN A 353 -8.20 -20.82 0.26
CA ASN A 353 -8.20 -22.10 -0.44
C ASN A 353 -9.09 -23.07 0.35
N ALA A 354 -10.36 -23.19 -0.04
CA ALA A 354 -11.26 -24.24 0.43
C ALA A 354 -10.82 -25.62 -0.05
#